data_AF-A0A7K2MW53-F1
#
_entry.id   AF-A0A7K2MW53-F1
#
_cell.length_a   1.000
_cell.length_b   1.000
_cell.length_c   1.000
_cell.angle_alpha   90.00
_cell.angle_beta   90.00
_cell.angle_gamma   90.00
#
_symmetry.space_group_name_H-M   'P 1'
#
loop_
_entity.id
_entity.type
_entity.pdbx_description
1 polymer ?
#
loop_
_entity_poly.entity_id
_entity_poly.type
_entity_poly.pdbx_seq_one_letter_code
_entity_poly.pdbx_strand_id
1 'polypeptide(L)'
;TGGTSPLALANREIGALPPQAKAEAGKRVGMARGAVNKALAARQAELEAERDARVLVEEAVDVTLPYDRVPAGARHPLTTLSERIEDIFVAMGYEVAEGPEAETEWFNFDALNIGPDHPARGEADTFFVAGPEGGSESG
;
A
#
# COMPACT_ATOMS: atom_id res chain seq x y z
N THR A 1 -8.72 -42.89 -25.53
CA THR A 1 -7.30 -42.81 -25.95
C THR A 1 -6.45 -43.64 -25.00
N GLY A 2 -5.14 -43.80 -25.23
CA GLY A 2 -4.27 -44.64 -24.39
C GLY A 2 -3.82 -45.96 -25.06
N GLY A 3 -2.75 -46.56 -24.51
CA GLY A 3 -2.00 -47.67 -25.14
C GLY A 3 -2.76 -48.99 -25.32
N THR A 4 -3.81 -49.21 -24.54
CA THR A 4 -4.73 -50.37 -24.60
C THR A 4 -6.10 -50.04 -25.18
N SER A 5 -6.32 -48.82 -25.68
CA SER A 5 -7.63 -48.43 -26.22
C SER A 5 -7.97 -49.21 -27.51
N PRO A 6 -9.26 -49.46 -27.80
CA PRO A 6 -9.68 -50.15 -29.02
C PRO A 6 -9.12 -49.54 -30.31
N LEU A 7 -9.00 -48.21 -30.37
CA LEU A 7 -8.37 -47.50 -31.49
C LEU A 7 -6.86 -47.75 -31.61
N ALA A 8 -6.14 -47.87 -30.49
CA ALA A 8 -4.72 -48.17 -30.48
C ALA A 8 -4.43 -49.62 -30.87
N LEU A 9 -5.27 -50.55 -30.43
CA LEU A 9 -5.22 -51.97 -30.82
C LEU A 9 -5.55 -52.15 -32.30
N ALA A 10 -6.65 -51.58 -32.78
CA ALA A 10 -7.03 -51.60 -34.19
C ALA A 10 -5.93 -51.02 -35.09
N ASN A 11 -5.22 -49.97 -34.65
CA ASN A 11 -4.12 -49.39 -35.41
C ASN A 11 -2.89 -50.34 -35.52
N ARG A 12 -2.63 -51.17 -34.51
CA ARG A 12 -1.54 -52.18 -34.55
C ARG A 12 -1.90 -53.33 -35.50
N GLU A 13 -3.16 -53.71 -35.55
CA GLU A 13 -3.65 -54.83 -36.37
C GLU A 13 -3.66 -54.52 -37.88
N ILE A 14 -3.66 -53.24 -38.29
CA ILE A 14 -3.59 -52.85 -39.71
C ILE A 14 -2.36 -53.45 -40.43
N GLY A 15 -1.25 -53.63 -39.71
CA GLY A 15 -0.02 -54.22 -40.27
C GLY A 15 -0.21 -55.64 -40.83
N ALA A 16 -1.15 -56.40 -40.25
CA ALA A 16 -1.44 -57.80 -40.60
C ALA A 16 -2.46 -57.95 -41.75
N LEU A 17 -3.08 -56.86 -42.23
CA LEU A 17 -4.08 -56.91 -43.30
C LEU A 17 -3.44 -57.11 -44.69
N PRO A 18 -4.18 -57.64 -45.69
CA PRO A 18 -3.74 -57.66 -47.08
C PRO A 18 -3.50 -56.24 -47.64
N PRO A 19 -2.56 -56.05 -48.59
CA PRO A 19 -2.17 -54.72 -49.11
C PRO A 19 -3.36 -53.86 -49.58
N GLN A 20 -4.36 -54.52 -50.16
CA GLN A 20 -5.56 -53.91 -50.74
C GLN A 20 -6.49 -53.31 -49.66
N ALA A 21 -6.48 -53.87 -48.45
CA ALA A 21 -7.35 -53.46 -47.34
C ALA A 21 -6.69 -52.48 -46.35
N LYS A 22 -5.35 -52.37 -46.36
CA LYS A 22 -4.60 -51.50 -45.44
C LYS A 22 -4.96 -50.02 -45.55
N ALA A 23 -5.11 -49.52 -46.78
CA ALA A 23 -5.40 -48.11 -47.03
C ALA A 23 -6.75 -47.69 -46.45
N GLU A 24 -7.79 -48.51 -46.66
CA GLU A 24 -9.13 -48.22 -46.17
C GLU A 24 -9.22 -48.35 -44.64
N ALA A 25 -8.59 -49.36 -44.06
CA ALA A 25 -8.52 -49.53 -42.61
C ALA A 25 -7.77 -48.36 -41.94
N GLY A 26 -6.64 -47.93 -42.51
CA GLY A 26 -5.89 -46.76 -42.04
C GLY A 26 -6.70 -45.47 -42.08
N LYS A 27 -7.47 -45.25 -43.15
CA LYS A 27 -8.38 -44.08 -43.25
C LYS A 27 -9.45 -44.11 -42.16
N ARG A 28 -10.13 -45.24 -41.96
CA ARG A 28 -11.19 -45.37 -40.93
C ARG A 28 -10.65 -45.16 -39.52
N VAL A 29 -9.52 -45.78 -39.17
CA VAL A 29 -8.87 -45.63 -37.85
C VAL A 29 -8.35 -44.21 -37.64
N GLY A 30 -7.75 -43.60 -38.66
CA GLY A 30 -7.31 -42.21 -38.63
C GLY A 30 -8.45 -41.22 -38.39
N MET A 31 -9.57 -41.38 -39.10
CA MET A 31 -10.77 -40.55 -38.91
C MET A 31 -11.36 -40.71 -37.51
N ALA A 32 -11.50 -41.95 -37.02
CA ALA A 32 -12.03 -42.20 -35.68
C ALA A 32 -11.11 -41.63 -34.59
N ARG A 33 -9.79 -41.73 -34.77
CA ARG A 33 -8.80 -41.12 -33.85
C ARG A 33 -8.89 -39.59 -33.87
N GLY A 34 -9.03 -38.98 -35.04
CA GLY A 34 -9.24 -37.54 -35.18
C GLY A 34 -10.50 -37.07 -34.49
N ALA A 35 -11.62 -37.78 -34.66
CA ALA A 35 -12.90 -37.46 -34.01
C ALA A 35 -12.80 -37.54 -32.48
N VAL A 36 -12.19 -38.60 -31.94
CA VAL A 36 -11.99 -38.77 -30.49
C VAL A 36 -11.05 -37.69 -29.92
N ASN A 37 -9.95 -37.39 -30.60
CA ASN A 37 -9.02 -36.35 -30.15
C ASN A 37 -9.70 -34.96 -30.16
N LYS A 38 -10.52 -34.68 -31.18
CA LYS A 38 -11.29 -33.42 -31.25
C LYS A 38 -12.30 -33.31 -30.11
N ALA A 39 -13.06 -34.38 -29.85
CA ALA A 39 -14.03 -34.42 -28.76
C ALA A 39 -13.34 -34.29 -27.38
N LEU A 40 -12.20 -34.95 -27.20
CA LEU A 40 -11.40 -34.86 -25.97
C LEU A 40 -10.87 -33.43 -25.76
N ALA A 41 -10.30 -32.81 -26.80
CA ALA A 41 -9.79 -31.44 -26.71
C ALA A 41 -10.92 -30.44 -26.40
N ALA A 42 -12.09 -30.59 -27.03
CA ALA A 42 -13.25 -29.77 -26.75
C ALA A 42 -13.70 -29.91 -25.29
N ARG A 43 -13.86 -31.15 -24.80
CA ARG A 43 -14.31 -31.38 -23.43
C ARG A 43 -13.27 -30.94 -22.39
N GLN A 44 -11.98 -31.09 -22.69
CA GLN A 44 -10.91 -30.61 -21.82
C GLN A 44 -10.97 -29.09 -21.66
N ALA A 45 -11.14 -28.35 -22.75
CA ALA A 45 -11.24 -26.89 -22.71
C ALA A 45 -12.48 -26.41 -21.91
N GLU A 46 -13.62 -27.08 -22.05
CA GLU A 46 -14.83 -26.79 -21.25
C GLU A 46 -14.55 -27.00 -19.76
N LEU A 47 -13.97 -28.14 -19.38
CA LEU A 47 -13.69 -28.46 -17.98
C LEU A 47 -12.64 -27.55 -17.36
N GLU A 48 -11.64 -27.11 -18.13
CA GLU A 48 -10.66 -26.13 -17.68
C GLU A 48 -11.31 -24.77 -17.42
N ALA A 49 -12.17 -24.30 -18.33
CA ALA A 49 -12.92 -23.06 -18.14
C ALA A 49 -13.87 -23.14 -16.94
N GLU A 50 -14.57 -24.27 -16.75
CA GLU A 50 -15.44 -24.51 -15.59
C GLU A 50 -14.65 -24.51 -14.27
N ARG A 51 -13.46 -25.15 -14.26
CA ARG A 51 -12.55 -25.13 -13.10
C ARG A 51 -12.10 -23.71 -12.79
N ASP A 52 -11.63 -22.97 -13.78
CA ASP A 52 -11.08 -21.63 -13.58
C ASP A 52 -12.15 -20.67 -13.07
N ALA A 53 -13.36 -20.72 -13.65
CA ALA A 53 -14.49 -19.94 -13.17
C ALA A 53 -14.85 -20.27 -11.71
N ARG A 54 -14.77 -21.55 -11.32
CA ARG A 54 -15.04 -21.97 -9.93
C ARG A 54 -13.98 -21.44 -8.96
N VAL A 55 -12.70 -21.57 -9.31
CA VAL A 55 -11.58 -21.07 -8.49
C VAL A 55 -11.72 -19.56 -8.24
N LEU A 56 -12.07 -18.78 -9.28
CA LEU A 56 -12.29 -17.33 -9.13
C LEU A 56 -13.38 -16.98 -8.12
N VAL A 57 -14.42 -17.80 -8.00
CA VAL A 57 -15.51 -17.58 -7.03
C VAL A 57 -15.12 -18.05 -5.63
N GLU A 58 -14.49 -19.21 -5.52
CA GLU A 58 -14.07 -19.81 -4.25
C GLU A 58 -12.96 -19.02 -3.57
N GLU A 59 -12.04 -18.44 -4.34
CA GLU A 59 -10.90 -17.65 -3.85
C GLU A 59 -11.18 -16.14 -3.87
N ALA A 60 -12.42 -15.73 -4.16
CA ALA A 60 -12.81 -14.33 -4.06
C ALA A 60 -12.68 -13.85 -2.61
N VAL A 61 -11.87 -12.82 -2.40
CA VAL A 61 -11.68 -12.18 -1.09
C VAL A 61 -12.18 -10.74 -1.14
N ASP A 62 -12.67 -10.26 0.00
CA ASP A 62 -13.04 -8.86 0.16
C ASP A 62 -11.79 -7.99 0.32
N VAL A 63 -11.40 -7.33 -0.78
CA VAL A 63 -10.26 -6.41 -0.84
C VAL A 63 -10.48 -5.10 -0.09
N THR A 64 -11.70 -4.83 0.39
CA THR A 64 -12.03 -3.63 1.17
C THR A 64 -11.81 -3.81 2.66
N LEU A 65 -11.53 -5.04 3.11
CA LEU A 65 -11.25 -5.32 4.50
C LEU A 65 -10.02 -4.53 4.97
N PRO A 66 -10.10 -3.87 6.14
CA PRO A 66 -8.98 -3.14 6.69
C PRO A 66 -7.85 -4.11 7.04
N TYR A 67 -6.74 -4.01 6.30
CA TYR A 67 -5.58 -4.89 6.49
C TYR A 67 -4.49 -4.25 7.37
N ASP A 68 -4.48 -2.91 7.47
CA ASP A 68 -3.50 -2.15 8.23
C ASP A 68 -4.15 -1.58 9.50
N ARG A 69 -3.52 -1.84 10.64
CA ARG A 69 -3.99 -1.42 11.98
C ARG A 69 -3.13 -0.33 12.59
N VAL A 70 -2.18 0.22 11.85
CA VAL A 70 -1.36 1.32 12.35
C VAL A 70 -2.04 2.64 11.98
N PRO A 71 -2.73 3.31 12.92
CA PRO A 71 -3.26 4.64 12.64
C PRO A 71 -2.09 5.59 12.37
N ALA A 72 -2.27 6.47 11.39
CA ALA A 72 -1.34 7.57 11.19
C ALA A 72 -1.29 8.45 12.45
N GLY A 73 -0.08 8.91 12.81
CA GLY A 73 0.07 9.94 13.84
C GLY A 73 -0.56 11.26 13.40
N ALA A 74 -0.85 12.14 14.36
CA ALA A 74 -1.38 13.47 14.11
C ALA A 74 -0.42 14.54 14.65
N ARG A 75 -0.42 15.70 14.00
CA ARG A 75 0.34 16.87 14.44
C ARG A 75 -0.37 17.56 15.60
N HIS A 76 0.40 18.17 16.50
CA HIS A 76 -0.20 18.94 17.59
C HIS A 76 -0.96 20.16 17.02
N PRO A 77 -2.16 20.49 17.54
CA PRO A 77 -2.95 21.62 17.03
C PRO A 77 -2.21 22.96 17.11
N LEU A 78 -1.45 23.21 18.19
CA LEU A 78 -0.67 24.44 18.33
C LEU A 78 0.41 24.56 17.26
N THR A 79 1.18 23.51 17.00
CA THR A 79 2.19 23.51 15.93
C THR A 79 1.55 23.80 14.57
N THR A 80 0.40 23.17 14.30
CA THR A 80 -0.33 23.39 13.04
C THR A 80 -0.82 24.83 12.90
N LEU A 81 -1.22 25.46 14.01
CA LEU A 81 -1.64 26.85 14.02
C LEU A 81 -0.45 27.81 13.86
N SER A 82 0.65 27.59 14.59
CA SER A 82 1.86 28.42 14.51
C SER A 82 2.41 28.45 13.09
N GLU A 83 2.60 27.29 12.47
CA GLU A 83 3.11 27.21 11.08
C GLU A 83 2.17 27.88 10.08
N ARG A 84 0.86 27.76 10.28
CA ARG A 84 -0.11 28.44 9.40
C ARG A 84 0.00 29.96 9.52
N ILE A 85 0.29 30.48 10.70
CA ILE A 85 0.53 31.91 10.91
C ILE A 85 1.88 32.30 10.28
N GLU A 86 2.93 31.52 10.51
CA GLU A 86 4.26 31.71 9.92
C GLU A 86 4.18 31.79 8.38
N ASP A 87 3.49 30.84 7.74
CA ASP A 87 3.30 30.79 6.28
C ASP A 87 2.75 32.11 5.71
N ILE A 88 1.80 32.74 6.42
CA ILE A 88 1.19 34.00 5.99
C ILE A 88 2.22 35.12 5.99
N PHE A 89 3.03 35.23 7.04
CA PHE A 89 4.02 36.31 7.17
C PHE A 89 5.25 36.06 6.31
N VAL A 90 5.69 34.82 6.15
CA VAL A 90 6.76 34.45 5.22
C VAL A 90 6.36 34.78 3.78
N ALA A 91 5.10 34.54 3.40
CA ALA A 91 4.59 34.96 2.09
C ALA A 91 4.60 36.48 1.88
N MET A 92 4.62 37.27 2.96
CA MET A 92 4.77 38.74 2.92
C MET A 92 6.24 39.20 2.92
N GLY A 93 7.20 38.29 3.00
CA GLY A 93 8.64 38.59 3.01
C GLY A 93 9.25 38.76 4.41
N TYR A 94 8.56 38.32 5.46
CA TYR A 94 9.14 38.25 6.81
C TYR A 94 9.97 36.98 6.99
N GLU A 95 10.88 36.99 7.95
CA GLU A 95 11.68 35.83 8.35
C GLU A 95 11.26 35.34 9.74
N VAL A 96 11.31 34.02 9.95
CA VAL A 96 11.05 33.41 11.27
C VAL A 96 12.33 33.49 12.10
N ALA A 97 12.21 34.04 13.32
CA ALA A 97 13.30 34.11 14.29
C ALA A 97 12.87 33.45 15.60
N GLU A 98 13.78 32.67 16.19
CA GLU A 98 13.60 32.00 17.48
C GLU A 98 14.57 32.58 18.51
N GLY A 99 14.19 32.53 19.78
CA GLY A 99 14.97 33.00 20.91
C GLY A 99 14.91 32.02 22.10
N PRO A 100 15.67 32.28 23.17
CA PRO A 100 15.62 31.44 24.36
C PRO A 100 14.27 31.56 25.09
N GLU A 101 13.83 30.51 25.76
CA GLU A 101 12.61 30.53 26.59
C GLU A 101 12.84 31.22 27.95
N ALA A 102 14.05 31.10 28.49
CA ALA A 102 14.48 31.81 29.68
C ALA A 102 15.30 33.04 29.25
N GLU A 103 14.76 34.22 29.52
CA GLU A 103 15.31 35.49 29.06
C GLU A 103 15.72 36.39 30.24
N THR A 104 16.65 37.31 29.97
CA THR A 104 17.08 38.34 30.94
C THR A 104 16.02 39.43 31.11
N GLU A 105 16.05 40.09 32.26
CA GLU A 105 15.19 41.24 32.58
C GLU A 105 15.38 42.37 31.57
N TRP A 106 16.62 42.57 31.12
CA TRP A 106 16.94 43.58 30.11
C TRP A 106 16.17 43.36 28.80
N PHE A 107 16.21 42.15 28.24
CA PHE A 107 15.59 41.86 26.94
C PHE A 107 14.05 41.75 27.04
N ASN A 108 13.53 41.26 28.16
CA ASN A 108 12.07 41.09 28.32
C ASN A 108 11.36 42.39 28.75
N PHE A 109 12.07 43.36 29.36
CA PHE A 109 11.46 44.59 29.88
C PHE A 109 12.22 45.88 29.55
N ASP A 110 13.47 46.04 30.01
CA ASP A 110 14.16 47.35 29.95
C ASP A 110 14.32 47.86 28.53
N ALA A 111 14.76 46.98 27.61
CA ALA A 111 14.95 47.30 26.20
C ALA A 111 13.62 47.63 25.48
N LEU A 112 12.49 47.20 26.05
CA LEU A 112 11.14 47.47 25.57
C LEU A 112 10.49 48.69 26.25
N ASN A 113 11.30 49.51 26.95
CA ASN A 113 10.88 50.73 27.65
C ASN A 113 9.92 50.45 28.83
N ILE A 114 10.07 49.31 29.47
CA ILE A 114 9.32 48.91 30.67
C ILE A 114 10.30 48.91 31.84
N GLY A 115 10.48 50.04 32.54
CA GLY A 115 11.40 50.14 33.67
C GLY A 115 10.92 49.40 34.94
N PRO A 116 11.76 49.27 35.99
CA PRO A 116 11.48 48.46 37.18
C PRO A 116 10.16 48.76 37.90
N ASP A 117 9.79 50.03 37.98
CA ASP A 117 8.55 50.47 38.64
C ASP A 117 7.33 50.55 37.69
N HIS A 118 7.46 50.07 36.45
CA HIS A 118 6.38 50.14 35.48
C HIS A 118 5.25 49.13 35.80
N PRO A 119 3.97 49.55 35.90
CA PRO A 119 2.87 48.67 36.29
C PRO A 119 2.77 47.39 35.47
N ALA A 120 3.02 47.46 34.16
CA ALA A 120 2.99 46.32 33.25
C ALA A 120 3.95 45.16 33.63
N ARG A 121 5.00 45.41 34.43
CA ARG A 121 5.90 44.32 34.89
C ARG A 121 5.19 43.35 35.83
N GLY A 122 4.29 43.87 36.67
CA GLY A 122 3.50 43.05 37.60
C GLY A 122 2.28 42.39 36.97
N GLU A 123 1.85 42.85 35.79
CA GLU A 123 0.66 42.31 35.10
C GLU A 123 0.96 41.01 34.33
N ALA A 124 2.21 40.76 33.98
CA ALA A 124 2.62 39.63 33.15
C ALA A 124 2.76 38.29 33.90
N ASP A 125 2.56 38.27 35.23
CA ASP A 125 2.74 37.09 36.10
C ASP A 125 4.06 36.32 35.83
N THR A 126 5.15 37.09 35.65
CA THR A 126 6.46 36.58 35.23
C THR A 126 7.04 35.60 36.25
N PHE A 127 7.49 34.44 35.79
CA PHE A 127 8.26 33.50 36.59
C PHE A 127 9.73 33.91 36.60
N PHE A 128 10.24 34.31 37.77
CA PHE A 128 11.66 34.63 37.96
C PHE A 128 12.47 33.39 38.34
N VAL A 129 13.61 33.21 37.69
CA VAL A 129 14.54 32.10 37.93
C VAL A 129 15.80 32.65 38.59
N ALA A 130 16.27 32.03 39.67
CA ALA A 130 17.48 32.44 40.36
C ALA A 130 18.73 32.20 39.48
N GLY A 131 19.70 33.10 39.61
CA GLY A 131 21.00 32.92 38.94
C GLY A 131 21.75 31.67 39.43
N PRO A 132 22.82 31.25 38.75
CA PRO A 132 23.59 30.05 39.10
C PRO A 132 24.13 30.04 40.54
N GLU A 133 24.36 31.22 41.12
CA GLU A 133 24.83 31.40 42.51
C GLU A 133 23.69 31.59 43.54
N GLY A 134 22.42 31.43 43.13
CA GLY A 134 21.27 31.53 44.03
C GLY A 134 20.91 32.96 44.45
N GLY A 135 21.45 33.97 43.77
CA GLY A 135 21.07 35.37 43.95
C GLY A 135 19.65 35.65 43.46
N SER A 136 18.96 36.58 44.13
CA SER A 136 17.62 37.05 43.75
C SER A 136 17.64 38.13 42.67
N GLU A 137 18.81 38.55 42.21
CA GLU A 137 18.97 39.52 41.13
C GLU A 137 18.86 38.76 39.80
N SER A 138 17.73 38.91 39.12
CA SER A 138 17.63 38.66 37.69
C SER A 138 18.49 39.69 36.95
N GLY A 139 19.46 39.22 36.15
CA GLY A 139 20.17 40.09 35.21
C GLY A 139 19.30 40.43 34.01
#